data_AF-A0A154I8R3-F1
#
_entry.id   AF-A0A154I8R3-F1
#
_cell.length_a   1.000
_cell.length_b   1.000
_cell.length_c   1.000
_cell.angle_alpha   90.00
_cell.angle_beta   90.00
_cell.angle_gamma   90.00
#
_symmetry.space_group_name_H-M   'P 1'
#
loop_
_entity.id
_entity.type
_entity.pdbx_description
1 polymer ?
#
loop_
_entity_poly.entity_id
_entity_poly.type
_entity_poly.pdbx_seq_one_letter_code
_entity_poly.pdbx_strand_id
1 'polypeptide(L)'
;MESLMLSIDKHGIQVPITVYEDGNHYVLIDGERRWRCASKLNLKAVPAIIQDKPTELQNLVLMYNIHALREQWDYYTIASKLQRIIELYQTENGLAPNEITLSELTGLSRGAIRRCQLLLGLPDRFKEMLLVELEKPKSQQRLSEDFFIEMEKALKTVVRRLPVYQGRIDTIRDTLVTKFKNNIITAVTDFRQLSKIATAVDTFGVAQKQAAKTLDQIFDPAQKVGIKEAYSAAVEFEYVERKALRYVENLSDFLEEIDSDEEVDKLDDVFISKLRALYEHIGKLLGE
;
A
#
# COMPACT_ATOMS: atom_id res chain seq x y z
N MET A 1 -21.49 -16.98 18.03
CA MET A 1 -21.15 -18.42 18.18
C MET A 1 -22.43 -19.24 18.33
N GLU A 2 -23.43 -18.74 19.05
CA GLU A 2 -24.74 -19.39 19.26
C GLU A 2 -25.49 -19.73 17.97
N SER A 3 -25.52 -18.83 16.98
CA SER A 3 -26.16 -19.08 15.68
C SER A 3 -25.56 -20.29 14.93
N LEU A 4 -24.24 -20.45 14.97
CA LEU A 4 -23.55 -21.59 14.38
C LEU A 4 -23.86 -22.89 15.13
N MET A 5 -23.96 -22.83 16.46
CA MET A 5 -24.29 -23.97 17.30
C MET A 5 -25.72 -24.46 17.01
N LEU A 6 -26.71 -23.56 16.96
CA LEU A 6 -28.10 -23.89 16.59
C LEU A 6 -28.20 -24.51 15.20
N SER A 7 -27.42 -23.99 14.24
CA SER A 7 -27.37 -24.56 12.89
C SER A 7 -26.77 -25.96 12.88
N ILE A 8 -25.69 -26.20 13.63
CA ILE A 8 -25.04 -27.51 13.70
C ILE A 8 -25.96 -28.53 14.40
N ASP A 9 -26.67 -28.10 15.45
CA ASP A 9 -27.66 -28.94 16.14
C ASP A 9 -28.79 -29.39 15.20
N LYS A 10 -29.29 -28.47 14.36
CA LYS A 10 -30.40 -28.74 13.44
C LYS A 10 -30.02 -29.46 12.15
N HIS A 11 -28.86 -29.13 11.57
CA HIS A 11 -28.48 -29.54 10.21
C HIS A 11 -27.16 -30.32 10.15
N GLY A 12 -26.51 -30.53 11.30
CA GLY A 12 -25.16 -31.09 11.35
C GLY A 12 -24.09 -30.14 10.82
N ILE A 13 -22.85 -30.64 10.79
CA ILE A 13 -21.74 -29.93 10.15
C ILE A 13 -21.81 -30.19 8.64
N GLN A 14 -22.18 -29.17 7.86
CA GLN A 14 -22.27 -29.29 6.40
C GLN A 14 -20.91 -29.22 5.70
N VAL A 15 -20.02 -28.35 6.17
CA VAL A 15 -18.63 -28.27 5.67
C VAL A 15 -17.74 -29.03 6.65
N PRO A 16 -17.04 -30.10 6.23
CA PRO A 16 -16.15 -30.87 7.10
C PRO A 16 -15.05 -30.03 7.75
N ILE A 17 -14.58 -30.43 8.93
CA ILE A 17 -13.36 -29.89 9.53
C ILE A 17 -12.12 -30.45 8.81
N THR A 18 -10.97 -29.78 8.89
CA THR A 18 -9.73 -30.30 8.30
C THR A 18 -8.79 -30.71 9.40
N VAL A 19 -8.23 -31.92 9.31
CA VAL A 19 -7.31 -32.49 10.31
C VAL A 19 -6.13 -33.20 9.64
N TYR A 20 -5.05 -33.40 10.38
CA TYR A 20 -4.01 -34.39 10.04
C TYR A 20 -3.89 -35.44 11.14
N GLU A 21 -3.36 -36.61 10.79
CA GLU A 21 -3.11 -37.71 11.73
C GLU A 21 -1.77 -37.56 12.44
N ASP A 22 -1.75 -37.70 13.77
CA ASP A 22 -0.54 -37.64 14.60
C ASP A 22 -0.53 -38.84 15.57
N GLY A 23 -0.10 -40.01 15.09
CA GLY A 23 -0.18 -41.25 15.84
C GLY A 23 -1.63 -41.65 16.10
N ASN A 24 -2.05 -41.76 17.37
CA ASN A 24 -3.41 -42.22 17.73
C ASN A 24 -4.45 -41.11 17.84
N HIS A 25 -4.13 -39.89 17.43
CA HIS A 25 -5.04 -38.75 17.50
C HIS A 25 -4.99 -37.90 16.23
N TYR A 26 -6.00 -37.05 16.07
CA TYR A 26 -6.07 -36.08 14.98
C TYR A 26 -5.83 -34.68 15.52
N VAL A 27 -5.07 -33.88 14.77
CA VAL A 27 -4.83 -32.48 15.08
C VAL A 27 -5.60 -31.60 14.12
N LEU A 28 -6.30 -30.61 14.66
CA LEU A 28 -7.14 -29.70 13.90
C LEU A 28 -6.32 -28.65 13.12
N ILE A 29 -6.62 -28.51 11.83
CA ILE A 29 -6.01 -27.51 10.94
C ILE A 29 -6.97 -26.35 10.70
N ASP A 30 -8.23 -26.66 10.34
CA ASP A 30 -9.28 -25.65 10.14
C ASP A 30 -10.62 -26.13 10.70
N GLY A 31 -11.45 -25.16 11.08
CA GLY A 31 -12.81 -25.40 11.56
C GLY A 31 -12.93 -25.37 13.07
N GLU A 32 -12.05 -24.66 13.78
CA GLU A 32 -12.08 -24.52 15.24
C GLU A 32 -13.46 -24.16 15.78
N ARG A 33 -14.14 -23.19 15.17
CA ARG A 33 -15.50 -22.80 15.57
C ARG A 33 -16.51 -23.94 15.44
N ARG A 34 -16.41 -24.77 14.38
CA ARG A 34 -17.27 -25.94 14.16
C ARG A 34 -16.96 -27.05 15.16
N TRP A 35 -15.67 -27.34 15.37
CA TRP A 35 -15.21 -28.31 16.35
C TRP A 35 -15.64 -27.93 17.78
N ARG A 36 -15.47 -26.66 18.18
CA ARG A 36 -15.92 -26.16 19.49
C ARG A 36 -17.44 -26.26 19.66
N CYS A 37 -18.22 -25.96 18.62
CA CYS A 37 -19.68 -26.12 18.69
C CYS A 37 -20.08 -27.60 18.80
N ALA A 38 -19.48 -28.48 18.00
CA ALA A 38 -19.72 -29.93 18.07
C ALA A 38 -19.35 -30.52 19.45
N SER A 39 -18.23 -30.08 20.01
CA SER A 39 -17.81 -30.47 21.36
C SER A 39 -18.81 -30.01 22.42
N LYS A 40 -19.31 -28.76 22.34
CA LYS A 40 -20.35 -28.26 23.25
C LYS A 40 -21.70 -28.98 23.10
N LEU A 41 -22.02 -29.44 21.89
CA LEU A 41 -23.21 -30.23 21.59
C LEU A 41 -23.03 -31.73 21.89
N ASN A 42 -21.86 -32.15 22.41
CA ASN A 42 -21.52 -33.55 22.69
C ASN A 42 -21.72 -34.49 21.49
N LEU A 43 -21.44 -34.01 20.27
CA LEU A 43 -21.49 -34.85 19.08
C LEU A 43 -20.41 -35.94 19.15
N LYS A 44 -20.80 -37.21 18.96
CA LYS A 44 -19.88 -38.37 19.03
C LYS A 44 -18.90 -38.44 17.86
N ALA A 45 -19.28 -37.89 16.70
CA ALA A 45 -18.47 -37.87 15.49
C ALA A 45 -18.78 -36.61 14.67
N VAL A 46 -17.80 -36.16 13.91
CA VAL A 46 -17.93 -35.01 13.01
C VAL A 46 -17.31 -35.35 11.65
N PRO A 47 -17.85 -34.85 10.54
CA PRO A 47 -17.24 -35.02 9.23
C PRO A 47 -15.90 -34.28 9.19
N ALA A 48 -14.85 -34.98 8.78
CA ALA A 48 -13.50 -34.45 8.68
C ALA A 48 -12.85 -34.83 7.36
N ILE A 49 -12.04 -33.92 6.82
CA ILE A 49 -11.10 -34.18 5.73
C ILE A 49 -9.74 -34.41 6.38
N ILE A 50 -9.18 -35.60 6.15
CA ILE A 50 -7.84 -35.97 6.62
C ILE A 50 -6.87 -35.64 5.50
N GLN A 51 -5.83 -34.87 5.83
CA GLN A 51 -4.73 -34.55 4.92
C GLN A 51 -3.39 -34.89 5.56
N ASP A 52 -2.33 -34.88 4.75
CA ASP A 52 -0.97 -35.07 5.23
C ASP A 52 -0.58 -33.99 6.25
N LYS A 53 0.27 -34.37 7.21
CA LYS A 53 0.79 -33.45 8.22
C LYS A 53 1.52 -32.28 7.53
N PRO A 54 1.00 -31.05 7.62
CA PRO A 54 1.62 -29.91 6.95
C PRO A 54 2.94 -29.54 7.64
N THR A 55 3.87 -28.96 6.88
CA THR A 55 5.01 -28.25 7.49
C THR A 55 4.52 -27.04 8.27
N GLU A 56 5.37 -26.49 9.16
CA GLU A 56 5.01 -25.27 9.90
C GLU A 56 4.67 -24.12 8.95
N LEU A 57 5.43 -23.95 7.88
CA LEU A 57 5.17 -22.96 6.83
C LEU A 57 3.81 -23.20 6.15
N GLN A 58 3.54 -24.43 5.71
CA GLN A 58 2.28 -24.77 5.04
C GLN A 58 1.08 -24.50 5.95
N ASN A 59 1.15 -24.89 7.22
CA ASN A 59 0.09 -24.66 8.19
C ASN A 59 -0.14 -23.15 8.41
N LEU A 60 0.94 -22.38 8.54
CA LEU A 60 0.87 -20.93 8.72
C LEU A 60 0.27 -20.23 7.50
N VAL A 61 0.65 -20.64 6.29
CA VAL A 61 0.09 -20.10 5.03
C VAL A 61 -1.39 -20.44 4.90
N LEU A 62 -1.81 -21.68 5.23
CA LEU A 62 -3.22 -22.05 5.24
C LEU A 62 -4.02 -21.17 6.20
N MET A 63 -3.55 -21.05 7.44
CA MET A 63 -4.19 -20.21 8.46
C MET A 63 -4.25 -18.76 7.99
N TYR A 64 -3.15 -18.22 7.48
CA TYR A 64 -3.10 -16.87 6.95
C TYR A 64 -4.16 -16.64 5.86
N ASN A 65 -4.26 -17.54 4.88
CA ASN A 65 -5.20 -17.41 3.78
C ASN A 65 -6.66 -17.49 4.26
N ILE A 66 -6.98 -18.40 5.19
CA ILE A 66 -8.33 -18.56 5.75
C ILE A 66 -8.76 -17.31 6.51
N HIS A 67 -7.87 -16.76 7.33
CA HIS A 67 -8.20 -15.65 8.21
C HIS A 67 -8.14 -14.29 7.51
N ALA A 68 -7.15 -14.04 6.63
CA ALA A 68 -7.05 -12.80 5.86
C ALA A 68 -8.31 -12.56 5.01
N LEU A 69 -8.90 -13.62 4.45
CA LEU A 69 -10.13 -13.54 3.65
C LEU A 69 -11.41 -13.37 4.49
N ARG A 70 -11.44 -13.83 5.75
CA ARG A 70 -12.68 -13.90 6.54
C ARG A 70 -12.79 -12.87 7.66
N GLU A 71 -11.68 -12.44 8.25
CA GLU A 71 -11.68 -11.64 9.49
C GLU A 71 -11.32 -10.17 9.27
N GLN A 72 -11.10 -9.73 8.02
CA GLN A 72 -10.71 -8.34 7.68
C GLN A 72 -9.60 -7.81 8.60
N TRP A 73 -8.49 -8.55 8.70
CA TRP A 73 -7.33 -8.11 9.46
C TRP A 73 -6.85 -6.73 9.01
N ASP A 74 -6.36 -5.94 9.96
CA ASP A 74 -5.68 -4.68 9.69
C ASP A 74 -4.32 -4.93 9.00
N TYR A 75 -3.78 -3.92 8.32
CA TYR A 75 -2.59 -4.09 7.50
C TYR A 75 -1.35 -4.43 8.33
N TYR A 76 -1.28 -3.97 9.57
CA TYR A 76 -0.16 -4.28 10.45
C TYR A 76 -0.20 -5.73 10.91
N THR A 77 -1.36 -6.25 11.31
CA THR A 77 -1.55 -7.67 11.64
C THR A 77 -1.17 -8.57 10.46
N ILE A 78 -1.64 -8.24 9.25
CA ILE A 78 -1.25 -8.91 8.01
C ILE A 78 0.27 -8.91 7.86
N ALA A 79 0.90 -7.75 8.03
CA ALA A 79 2.35 -7.60 7.93
C ALA A 79 3.11 -8.45 8.95
N SER A 80 2.72 -8.43 10.24
CA SER A 80 3.36 -9.22 11.29
C SER A 80 3.26 -10.73 11.03
N LYS A 81 2.12 -11.21 10.52
CA LYS A 81 1.98 -12.63 10.13
C LYS A 81 2.82 -12.97 8.90
N LEU A 82 2.89 -12.07 7.92
CA LEU A 82 3.74 -12.21 6.73
C LEU A 82 5.22 -12.34 7.10
N GLN A 83 5.69 -11.65 8.14
CA GLN A 83 7.08 -11.76 8.62
C GLN A 83 7.42 -13.21 9.00
N ARG A 84 6.54 -13.89 9.76
CA ARG A 84 6.78 -15.28 10.16
C ARG A 84 6.80 -16.23 8.96
N ILE A 85 5.96 -15.98 7.94
CA ILE A 85 5.98 -16.74 6.68
C ILE A 85 7.32 -16.56 5.97
N ILE A 86 7.85 -15.35 5.91
CA ILE A 86 9.16 -15.05 5.31
C ILE A 86 10.29 -15.80 6.03
N GLU A 87 10.31 -15.75 7.37
CA GLU A 87 11.32 -16.42 8.20
C GLU A 87 11.31 -17.95 8.02
N LEU A 88 10.13 -18.56 8.05
CA LEU A 88 9.98 -20.00 7.86
C LEU A 88 10.35 -20.41 6.43
N TYR A 89 9.90 -19.66 5.42
CA TYR A 89 10.29 -19.90 4.04
C TYR A 89 11.81 -19.85 3.86
N GLN A 90 12.47 -18.83 4.43
CA GLN A 90 13.92 -18.71 4.35
C GLN A 90 14.63 -19.86 5.06
N THR A 91 14.11 -20.31 6.19
CA THR A 91 14.65 -21.46 6.94
C THR A 91 14.54 -22.76 6.13
N GLU A 92 13.39 -22.98 5.48
CA GLU A 92 13.13 -24.19 4.69
C GLU A 92 13.86 -24.20 3.33
N ASN A 93 14.01 -23.04 2.67
CA ASN A 93 14.50 -22.94 1.28
C ASN A 93 15.90 -22.32 1.15
N GLY A 94 16.50 -21.84 2.25
CA GLY A 94 17.82 -21.20 2.29
C GLY A 94 17.87 -19.77 1.73
N LEU A 95 16.76 -19.23 1.23
CA LEU A 95 16.67 -17.89 0.65
C LEU A 95 15.33 -17.23 0.97
N ALA A 96 15.34 -15.90 1.16
CA ALA A 96 14.12 -15.15 1.44
C ALA A 96 13.21 -15.10 0.20
N PRO A 97 11.89 -15.30 0.35
CA PRO A 97 10.97 -15.28 -0.77
C PRO A 97 10.88 -13.87 -1.38
N ASN A 98 10.87 -13.79 -2.70
CA ASN A 98 10.64 -12.53 -3.40
C ASN A 98 9.13 -12.16 -3.40
N GLU A 99 8.78 -10.97 -3.87
CA GLU A 99 7.39 -10.49 -3.89
C GLU A 99 6.45 -11.36 -4.72
N ILE A 100 6.94 -12.03 -5.77
CA ILE A 100 6.15 -12.92 -6.63
C ILE A 100 5.84 -14.19 -5.85
N THR A 101 6.85 -14.82 -5.27
CA THR A 101 6.70 -16.01 -4.42
C THR A 101 5.76 -15.76 -3.24
N LEU A 102 5.90 -14.62 -2.56
CA LEU A 102 4.99 -14.24 -1.48
C LEU A 102 3.54 -14.03 -1.96
N SER A 103 3.37 -13.49 -3.17
CA SER A 103 2.04 -13.29 -3.78
C SER A 103 1.37 -14.62 -4.07
N GLU A 104 2.12 -15.60 -4.60
CA GLU A 104 1.63 -16.95 -4.89
C GLU A 104 1.29 -17.73 -3.61
N LEU A 105 2.13 -17.64 -2.58
CA LEU A 105 1.90 -18.33 -1.31
C LEU A 105 0.69 -17.77 -0.54
N THR A 106 0.58 -16.45 -0.47
CA THR A 106 -0.38 -15.77 0.43
C THR A 106 -1.64 -15.26 -0.26
N GLY A 107 -1.71 -15.33 -1.59
CA GLY A 107 -2.79 -14.75 -2.38
C GLY A 107 -2.87 -13.21 -2.35
N LEU A 108 -1.96 -12.53 -1.64
CA LEU A 108 -1.91 -11.07 -1.62
C LEU A 108 -1.41 -10.52 -2.95
N SER A 109 -1.92 -9.36 -3.35
CA SER A 109 -1.32 -8.61 -4.46
C SER A 109 0.10 -8.18 -4.11
N ARG A 110 0.99 -8.12 -5.11
CA ARG A 110 2.36 -7.56 -4.97
C ARG A 110 2.36 -6.17 -4.33
N GLY A 111 1.34 -5.35 -4.62
CA GLY A 111 1.16 -4.04 -4.00
C GLY A 111 0.88 -4.11 -2.49
N ALA A 112 0.08 -5.07 -2.04
CA ALA A 112 -0.19 -5.31 -0.62
C ALA A 112 1.06 -5.83 0.11
N ILE A 113 1.82 -6.73 -0.51
CA ILE A 113 3.08 -7.24 0.06
C ILE A 113 4.08 -6.10 0.28
N ARG A 114 4.26 -5.21 -0.70
CA ARG A 114 5.12 -4.02 -0.55
C ARG A 114 4.68 -3.12 0.60
N ARG A 115 3.37 -2.92 0.78
CA ARG A 115 2.82 -2.16 1.91
C ARG A 115 3.14 -2.81 3.25
N CYS A 116 2.96 -4.12 3.35
CA CYS A 116 3.32 -4.89 4.55
C CYS A 116 4.81 -4.76 4.87
N GLN A 117 5.68 -4.90 3.86
CA GLN A 117 7.12 -4.74 4.02
C GLN A 117 7.52 -3.33 4.50
N LEU A 118 6.80 -2.29 4.09
CA LEU A 118 7.02 -0.93 4.61
C LEU A 118 6.73 -0.84 6.11
N LEU A 119 5.61 -1.42 6.55
CA LEU A 119 5.23 -1.46 7.97
C LEU A 119 6.21 -2.30 8.80
N LEU A 120 6.65 -3.45 8.30
CA LEU A 120 7.64 -4.30 8.97
C LEU A 120 9.00 -3.61 9.12
N GLY A 121 9.38 -2.79 8.12
CA GLY A 121 10.62 -2.03 8.12
C GLY A 121 10.59 -0.76 8.98
N LEU A 122 9.47 -0.43 9.63
CA LEU A 122 9.39 0.70 10.55
C LEU A 122 10.29 0.46 11.78
N PRO A 123 10.97 1.50 12.29
CA PRO A 123 11.57 1.45 13.62
C PRO A 123 10.53 1.09 14.69
N ASP A 124 10.94 0.35 15.72
CA ASP A 124 10.00 -0.24 16.69
C ASP A 124 9.14 0.81 17.42
N ARG A 125 9.70 2.00 17.71
CA ARG A 125 8.92 3.11 18.29
C ARG A 125 7.70 3.52 17.45
N PHE A 126 7.78 3.42 16.12
CA PHE A 126 6.65 3.75 15.24
C PHE A 126 5.67 2.58 15.11
N LYS A 127 6.15 1.34 15.22
CA LYS A 127 5.29 0.16 15.32
C LYS A 127 4.46 0.19 16.61
N GLU A 128 5.08 0.56 17.72
CA GLU A 128 4.39 0.78 19.01
C GLU A 128 3.34 1.89 18.89
N MET A 129 3.67 3.02 18.27
CA MET A 129 2.68 4.09 18.01
C MET A 129 1.50 3.57 17.18
N LEU A 130 1.76 2.77 16.15
CA LEU A 130 0.71 2.19 15.31
C LEU A 130 -0.18 1.21 16.08
N LEU A 131 0.41 0.35 16.91
CA LEU A 131 -0.33 -0.58 17.78
C LEU A 131 -1.29 0.17 18.71
N VAL A 132 -0.82 1.25 19.36
CA VAL A 132 -1.67 2.11 20.21
C VAL A 132 -2.80 2.77 19.42
N GLU A 133 -2.59 3.10 18.14
CA GLU A 133 -3.67 3.62 17.29
C GLU A 133 -4.68 2.54 16.93
N LEU A 134 -4.24 1.31 16.66
CA LEU A 134 -5.12 0.19 16.29
C LEU A 134 -6.10 -0.21 17.41
N GLU A 135 -5.76 0.09 18.67
CA GLU A 135 -6.69 -0.06 19.81
C GLU A 135 -7.85 0.94 19.79
N LYS A 136 -7.70 2.06 19.07
CA LYS A 136 -8.73 3.11 18.96
C LYS A 136 -9.77 2.75 17.89
N PRO A 137 -11.01 3.24 17.98
CA PRO A 137 -11.97 3.15 16.88
C PRO A 137 -11.39 3.76 15.60
N LYS A 138 -11.63 3.13 14.43
CA LYS A 138 -11.08 3.58 13.13
C LYS A 138 -11.29 5.07 12.85
N SER A 139 -12.40 5.67 13.28
CA SER A 139 -12.69 7.09 13.10
C SER A 139 -11.81 8.05 13.91
N GLN A 140 -11.15 7.55 14.95
CA GLN A 140 -10.28 8.32 15.85
C GLN A 140 -8.79 8.10 15.56
N GLN A 141 -8.47 7.14 14.70
CA GLN A 141 -7.10 6.84 14.30
C GLN A 141 -6.56 7.98 13.45
N ARG A 142 -5.44 8.56 13.86
CA ARG A 142 -4.74 9.62 13.11
C ARG A 142 -3.46 9.08 12.46
N LEU A 143 -2.69 8.26 13.18
CA LEU A 143 -1.47 7.65 12.64
C LEU A 143 -1.76 6.20 12.20
N SER A 144 -2.64 6.06 11.21
CA SER A 144 -3.03 4.77 10.65
C SER A 144 -1.90 4.09 9.86
N GLU A 145 -2.12 2.86 9.43
CA GLU A 145 -1.19 2.14 8.57
C GLU A 145 -0.92 2.92 7.27
N ASP A 146 -1.95 3.50 6.67
CA ASP A 146 -1.83 4.29 5.43
C ASP A 146 -0.95 5.54 5.65
N PHE A 147 -1.01 6.16 6.83
CA PHE A 147 -0.12 7.28 7.18
C PHE A 147 1.35 6.85 7.08
N PHE A 148 1.72 5.76 7.78
CA PHE A 148 3.11 5.28 7.77
C PHE A 148 3.53 4.75 6.40
N ILE A 149 2.63 4.06 5.69
CA ILE A 149 2.89 3.54 4.35
C ILE A 149 3.21 4.67 3.37
N GLU A 150 2.39 5.73 3.31
CA GLU A 150 2.63 6.84 2.38
C GLU A 150 3.87 7.65 2.77
N MET A 151 4.11 7.84 4.08
CA MET A 151 5.34 8.48 4.58
C MET A 151 6.59 7.69 4.16
N GLU A 152 6.64 6.38 4.42
CA GLU A 152 7.82 5.57 4.09
C GLU A 152 8.05 5.42 2.59
N LYS A 153 6.98 5.31 1.77
CA LYS A 153 7.12 5.34 0.30
C LYS A 153 7.78 6.64 -0.17
N ALA A 154 7.34 7.76 0.40
CA ALA A 154 7.87 9.06 0.06
C ALA A 154 9.33 9.19 0.49
N LEU A 155 9.65 8.83 1.74
CA LEU A 155 11.02 8.89 2.26
C LEU A 155 11.98 7.96 1.51
N LYS A 156 11.56 6.75 1.12
CA LYS A 156 12.37 5.88 0.24
C LYS A 156 12.69 6.55 -1.09
N THR A 157 11.72 7.26 -1.69
CA THR A 157 11.94 7.99 -2.94
C THR A 157 12.88 9.17 -2.73
N VAL A 158 12.67 9.94 -1.65
CA VAL A 158 13.52 11.07 -1.26
C VAL A 158 14.97 10.62 -1.08
N VAL A 159 15.22 9.60 -0.27
CA VAL A 159 16.57 9.06 -0.04
C VAL A 159 17.21 8.55 -1.32
N ARG A 160 16.46 7.83 -2.15
CA ARG A 160 16.99 7.28 -3.41
C ARG A 160 17.46 8.38 -4.36
N ARG A 161 16.74 9.50 -4.41
CA ARG A 161 17.05 10.64 -5.29
C ARG A 161 18.02 11.64 -4.64
N LEU A 162 17.97 11.77 -3.32
CA LEU A 162 18.76 12.70 -2.52
C LEU A 162 19.38 11.95 -1.31
N PRO A 163 20.48 11.19 -1.52
CA PRO A 163 21.10 10.35 -0.50
C PRO A 163 21.57 11.10 0.76
N VAL A 164 21.75 12.43 0.68
CA VAL A 164 22.09 13.31 1.81
C VAL A 164 21.15 13.15 3.01
N TYR A 165 19.90 12.73 2.78
CA TYR A 165 18.92 12.55 3.85
C TYR A 165 19.00 11.20 4.58
N GLN A 166 19.75 10.23 4.06
CA GLN A 166 19.86 8.89 4.65
C GLN A 166 20.30 8.94 6.12
N GLY A 167 21.29 9.77 6.44
CA GLY A 167 21.86 9.86 7.80
C GLY A 167 20.92 10.50 8.84
N ARG A 168 19.86 11.18 8.42
CA ARG A 168 18.91 11.85 9.32
C ARG A 168 17.46 11.39 9.13
N ILE A 169 17.26 10.23 8.47
CA ILE A 169 15.92 9.73 8.13
C ILE A 169 15.03 9.56 9.37
N ASP A 170 15.60 9.15 10.49
CA ASP A 170 14.88 8.98 11.75
C ASP A 170 14.39 10.32 12.31
N THR A 171 15.25 11.35 12.31
CA THR A 171 14.84 12.71 12.69
C THR A 171 13.75 13.24 11.75
N ILE A 172 13.85 12.94 10.45
CA ILE A 172 12.84 13.34 9.47
C ILE A 172 11.49 12.67 9.78
N ARG A 173 11.47 11.36 10.08
CA ARG A 173 10.25 10.65 10.48
C ARG A 173 9.61 11.29 11.71
N ASP A 174 10.40 11.56 12.74
CA ASP A 174 9.92 12.19 13.97
C ASP A 174 9.32 13.59 13.70
N THR A 175 9.98 14.39 12.85
CA THR A 175 9.45 15.70 12.40
C THR A 175 8.12 15.54 11.66
N LEU A 176 8.03 14.63 10.70
CA LEU A 176 6.82 14.43 9.89
C LEU A 176 5.64 13.94 10.74
N VAL A 177 5.88 13.00 11.66
CA VAL A 177 4.88 12.55 12.64
C VAL A 177 4.41 13.72 13.50
N THR A 178 5.33 14.54 14.00
CA THR A 178 5.01 15.71 14.83
C THR A 178 4.19 16.74 14.06
N LYS A 179 4.60 17.06 12.83
CA LYS A 179 3.88 17.99 11.95
C LYS A 179 2.47 17.49 11.62
N PHE A 180 2.30 16.19 11.42
CA PHE A 180 0.97 15.61 11.19
C PHE A 180 0.08 15.67 12.44
N LYS A 181 0.62 15.30 13.62
CA LYS A 181 -0.12 15.43 14.91
C LYS A 181 -0.61 16.86 15.14
N ASN A 182 0.22 17.84 14.77
CA ASN A 182 -0.05 19.28 14.92
C ASN A 182 -0.87 19.90 13.77
N ASN A 183 -1.41 19.10 12.84
CA ASN A 183 -2.18 19.57 11.67
C ASN A 183 -1.42 20.50 10.72
N ILE A 184 -0.08 20.51 10.76
CA ILE A 184 0.75 21.21 9.78
C ILE A 184 0.76 20.42 8.47
N ILE A 185 0.79 19.08 8.56
CA ILE A 185 0.47 18.19 7.45
C ILE A 185 -0.97 17.73 7.66
N THR A 186 -1.84 18.01 6.70
CA THR A 186 -3.28 17.85 6.86
C THR A 186 -3.82 16.55 6.29
N ALA A 187 -3.18 16.01 5.24
CA ALA A 187 -3.64 14.80 4.58
C ALA A 187 -2.50 13.80 4.38
N VAL A 188 -2.82 12.52 4.56
CA VAL A 188 -1.89 11.41 4.28
C VAL A 188 -1.41 11.44 2.83
N THR A 189 -2.24 11.90 1.91
CA THR A 189 -1.88 12.04 0.49
C THR A 189 -0.79 13.09 0.23
N ASP A 190 -0.57 14.03 1.15
CA ASP A 190 0.42 15.09 0.99
C ASP A 190 1.84 14.51 0.89
N PHE A 191 2.12 13.37 1.55
CA PHE A 191 3.41 12.68 1.43
C PHE A 191 3.82 12.37 -0.01
N ARG A 192 2.85 12.17 -0.93
CA ARG A 192 3.13 11.94 -2.36
C ARG A 192 3.86 13.11 -3.00
N GLN A 193 3.67 14.32 -2.50
CA GLN A 193 4.35 15.52 -3.01
C GLN A 193 5.84 15.54 -2.65
N LEU A 194 6.25 14.94 -1.52
CA LEU A 194 7.68 14.78 -1.20
C LEU A 194 8.40 14.00 -2.30
N SER A 195 7.79 12.93 -2.80
CA SER A 195 8.32 12.15 -3.93
C SER A 195 8.46 13.03 -5.17
N LYS A 196 7.44 13.85 -5.47
CA LYS A 196 7.46 14.77 -6.63
C LYS A 196 8.60 15.78 -6.53
N ILE A 197 8.78 16.41 -5.36
CA ILE A 197 9.88 17.35 -5.08
C ILE A 197 11.22 16.64 -5.29
N ALA A 198 11.39 15.44 -4.74
CA ALA A 198 12.64 14.69 -4.88
C ALA A 198 12.94 14.28 -6.32
N THR A 199 11.94 13.88 -7.11
CA THR A 199 12.13 13.55 -8.53
C THR A 199 12.35 14.76 -9.44
N ALA A 200 12.04 15.97 -8.97
CA ALA A 200 12.24 17.18 -9.77
C ALA A 200 13.73 17.45 -10.06
N VAL A 201 14.62 17.01 -9.16
CA VAL A 201 16.08 17.16 -9.28
C VAL A 201 16.61 16.61 -10.60
N ASP A 202 16.12 15.45 -11.05
CA ASP A 202 16.64 14.77 -12.24
C ASP A 202 15.96 15.23 -13.54
N THR A 203 14.78 15.82 -13.47
CA THR A 203 13.88 15.97 -14.64
C THR A 203 13.85 17.40 -15.19
N PHE A 204 14.13 18.39 -14.35
CA PHE A 204 13.86 19.80 -14.66
C PHE A 204 15.13 20.65 -14.84
N GLY A 205 16.33 20.13 -14.57
CA GLY A 205 17.55 20.96 -14.51
C GLY A 205 17.50 22.05 -13.41
N VAL A 206 16.38 22.15 -12.69
CA VAL A 206 16.15 22.97 -11.51
C VAL A 206 17.11 22.45 -10.45
N ALA A 207 18.07 23.29 -10.11
CA ALA A 207 19.20 22.95 -9.26
C ALA A 207 18.73 22.08 -8.08
N GLN A 208 19.36 20.93 -7.90
CA GLN A 208 19.22 20.05 -6.73
C GLN A 208 19.09 20.85 -5.41
N LYS A 209 19.72 22.03 -5.35
CA LYS A 209 19.62 23.04 -4.30
C LYS A 209 18.20 23.51 -3.98
N GLN A 210 17.34 23.77 -4.96
CA GLN A 210 15.98 24.27 -4.71
C GLN A 210 15.08 23.16 -4.15
N ALA A 211 15.11 21.96 -4.74
CA ALA A 211 14.38 20.81 -4.20
C ALA A 211 14.87 20.43 -2.78
N ALA A 212 16.19 20.42 -2.57
CA ALA A 212 16.77 20.18 -1.26
C ALA A 212 16.37 21.27 -0.25
N LYS A 213 16.38 22.55 -0.65
CA LYS A 213 15.91 23.67 0.19
C LYS A 213 14.45 23.50 0.60
N THR A 214 13.56 23.14 -0.33
CA THR A 214 12.14 22.89 -0.04
C THR A 214 11.98 21.72 0.93
N LEU A 215 12.70 20.62 0.71
CA LEU A 215 12.67 19.45 1.60
C LEU A 215 13.25 19.80 2.98
N ASP A 216 14.33 20.57 3.06
CA ASP A 216 14.91 21.02 4.32
C ASP A 216 13.93 21.86 5.13
N GLN A 217 13.17 22.77 4.50
CA GLN A 217 12.11 23.54 5.16
C GLN A 217 11.00 22.62 5.72
N ILE A 218 10.62 21.58 4.98
CA ILE A 218 9.63 20.60 5.44
C ILE A 218 10.19 19.73 6.57
N PHE A 219 11.46 19.35 6.51
CA PHE A 219 12.10 18.44 7.46
C PHE A 219 12.64 19.14 8.72
N ASP A 220 12.69 20.46 8.72
CA ASP A 220 13.04 21.28 9.87
C ASP A 220 11.90 21.30 10.91
N PRO A 221 12.12 20.80 12.13
CA PRO A 221 11.11 20.83 13.19
C PRO A 221 10.78 22.24 13.70
N ALA A 222 11.67 23.22 13.51
CA ALA A 222 11.43 24.61 13.91
C ALA A 222 10.46 25.34 12.96
N GLN A 223 10.34 24.85 11.72
CA GLN A 223 9.50 25.48 10.70
C GLN A 223 8.09 24.89 10.67
N LYS A 224 7.08 25.77 10.71
CA LYS A 224 5.66 25.39 10.61
C LYS A 224 5.17 25.24 9.16
N VAL A 225 6.05 24.79 8.27
CA VAL A 225 5.75 24.61 6.85
C VAL A 225 5.22 23.19 6.61
N GLY A 226 4.05 23.10 5.96
CA GLY A 226 3.43 21.85 5.52
C GLY A 226 3.93 21.37 4.16
N ILE A 227 3.72 20.09 3.84
CA ILE A 227 4.19 19.52 2.57
C ILE A 227 3.49 20.17 1.37
N LYS A 228 2.16 20.32 1.44
CA LYS A 228 1.35 20.89 0.36
C LYS A 228 1.72 22.33 0.05
N GLU A 229 1.83 23.15 1.09
CA GLU A 229 2.24 24.55 0.99
C GLU A 229 3.63 24.69 0.35
N ALA A 230 4.61 23.93 0.83
CA ALA A 230 5.96 23.93 0.29
C ALA A 230 6.03 23.48 -1.18
N TYR A 231 5.25 22.45 -1.53
CA TYR A 231 5.15 21.98 -2.91
C TYR A 231 4.58 23.04 -3.85
N SER A 232 3.45 23.65 -3.46
CA SER A 232 2.79 24.70 -4.24
C SER A 232 3.68 25.92 -4.44
N ALA A 233 4.41 26.32 -3.40
CA ALA A 233 5.28 27.50 -3.46
C ALA A 233 6.54 27.31 -4.33
N ALA A 234 7.06 26.08 -4.44
CA ALA A 234 8.40 25.86 -4.98
C ALA A 234 8.48 24.99 -6.24
N VAL A 235 7.49 24.12 -6.50
CA VAL A 235 7.63 23.06 -7.54
C VAL A 235 6.35 22.84 -8.36
N GLU A 236 5.17 23.28 -7.89
CA GLU A 236 3.90 22.96 -8.54
C GLU A 236 3.80 23.48 -9.98
N PHE A 237 4.20 24.73 -10.23
CA PHE A 237 4.13 25.33 -11.56
C PHE A 237 5.02 24.58 -12.56
N GLU A 238 6.30 24.39 -12.24
CA GLU A 238 7.26 23.67 -13.09
C GLU A 238 6.75 22.25 -13.42
N TYR A 239 6.20 21.54 -12.43
CA TYR A 239 5.66 20.21 -12.62
C TYR A 239 4.43 20.18 -13.55
N VAL A 240 3.51 21.14 -13.39
CA VAL A 240 2.32 21.26 -14.23
C VAL A 240 2.70 21.63 -15.66
N GLU A 241 3.63 22.56 -15.84
CA GLU A 241 4.13 23.00 -17.15
C GLU A 241 4.73 21.85 -17.96
N ARG A 242 5.62 21.03 -17.37
CA ARG A 242 6.17 19.82 -18.05
C ARG A 242 5.11 18.78 -18.37
N LYS A 243 4.13 18.61 -17.48
CA LYS A 243 3.02 17.67 -17.73
C LYS A 243 2.21 18.15 -18.94
N ALA A 244 1.97 19.46 -19.05
CA ALA A 244 1.35 20.07 -20.20
C ALA A 244 2.22 19.89 -21.46
N LEU A 245 3.53 20.16 -21.38
CA LEU A 245 4.47 19.95 -22.49
C LEU A 245 4.41 18.52 -23.04
N ARG A 246 4.44 17.51 -22.17
CA ARG A 246 4.34 16.10 -22.60
C ARG A 246 2.99 15.77 -23.26
N TYR A 247 1.91 16.39 -22.81
CA TYR A 247 0.62 16.24 -23.49
C TYR A 247 0.62 16.91 -24.86
N VAL A 248 1.29 18.06 -25.00
CA VAL A 248 1.45 18.76 -26.28
C VAL A 248 2.33 17.94 -27.23
N GLU A 249 3.47 17.42 -26.78
CA GLU A 249 4.35 16.54 -27.55
C GLU A 249 3.58 15.31 -28.05
N ASN A 250 2.94 14.56 -27.13
CA ASN A 250 2.17 13.38 -27.50
C ASN A 250 1.01 13.69 -28.47
N LEU A 251 0.37 14.85 -28.32
CA LEU A 251 -0.69 15.28 -29.22
C LEU A 251 -0.13 15.66 -30.59
N SER A 252 1.02 16.34 -30.63
CA SER A 252 1.72 16.71 -31.85
C SER A 252 2.13 15.46 -32.63
N ASP A 253 2.76 14.49 -31.96
CA ASP A 253 3.16 13.21 -32.57
C ASP A 253 1.96 12.49 -33.18
N PHE A 254 0.83 12.41 -32.45
CA PHE A 254 -0.40 11.81 -32.96
C PHE A 254 -0.98 12.57 -34.17
N LEU A 255 -0.92 13.90 -34.18
CA LEU A 255 -1.41 14.69 -35.31
C LEU A 255 -0.49 14.61 -36.53
N GLU A 256 0.83 14.45 -36.34
CA GLU A 256 1.78 14.22 -37.42
C GLU A 256 1.61 12.86 -38.10
N GLU A 257 1.09 11.85 -37.39
CA GLU A 257 0.74 10.54 -37.97
C GLU A 257 -0.48 10.60 -38.90
N ILE A 258 -1.29 11.66 -38.85
CA ILE A 258 -2.47 11.84 -39.69
C ILE A 258 -2.06 12.62 -40.94
N ASP A 259 -1.80 11.92 -42.05
CA ASP A 259 -1.20 12.50 -43.26
C ASP A 259 -2.14 12.57 -44.48
N SER A 260 -3.38 12.12 -44.33
CA SER A 260 -4.36 12.07 -45.43
C SER A 260 -5.76 12.53 -45.03
N ASP A 261 -6.49 13.11 -45.99
CA ASP A 261 -7.88 13.56 -45.79
C ASP A 261 -8.81 12.41 -45.37
N GLU A 262 -8.56 11.18 -45.85
CA GLU A 262 -9.33 9.98 -45.45
C GLU A 262 -9.13 9.59 -43.98
N GLU A 263 -8.02 9.94 -43.36
CA GLU A 263 -7.78 9.69 -41.94
C GLU A 263 -8.37 10.78 -41.06
N VAL A 264 -8.37 12.03 -41.53
CA VAL A 264 -9.06 13.15 -40.88
C VAL A 264 -10.56 12.87 -40.79
N ASP A 265 -11.18 12.35 -41.85
CA ASP A 265 -12.61 12.01 -41.88
C ASP A 265 -12.98 10.85 -40.94
N LYS A 266 -12.00 10.07 -40.48
CA LYS A 266 -12.21 8.99 -39.48
C LYS A 266 -12.13 9.49 -38.04
N LEU A 267 -11.68 10.73 -37.81
CA LEU A 267 -11.59 11.29 -36.47
C LEU A 267 -12.98 11.56 -35.90
N ASP A 268 -13.11 11.32 -34.60
CA ASP A 268 -14.34 11.57 -33.87
C ASP A 268 -14.67 13.09 -33.79
N ASP A 269 -15.93 13.45 -34.04
CA ASP A 269 -16.39 14.84 -34.04
C ASP A 269 -16.13 15.55 -32.69
N VAL A 270 -16.24 14.82 -31.56
CA VAL A 270 -15.95 15.39 -30.24
C VAL A 270 -14.47 15.72 -30.14
N PHE A 271 -13.59 14.86 -30.64
CA PHE A 271 -12.16 15.11 -30.68
C PHE A 271 -11.82 16.36 -31.51
N ILE A 272 -12.36 16.48 -32.73
CA ILE A 272 -12.18 17.66 -33.58
C ILE A 272 -12.67 18.93 -32.88
N SER A 273 -13.82 18.88 -32.21
CA SER A 273 -14.34 20.02 -31.46
C SER A 273 -13.40 20.47 -30.33
N LYS A 274 -12.73 19.52 -29.66
CA LYS A 274 -11.75 19.81 -28.59
C LYS A 274 -10.46 20.40 -29.16
N LEU A 275 -10.00 19.94 -30.31
CA LEU A 275 -8.85 20.53 -31.00
C LEU A 275 -9.11 21.98 -31.41
N ARG A 276 -10.29 22.29 -31.95
CA ARG A 276 -10.68 23.67 -32.27
C ARG A 276 -10.71 24.56 -31.04
N ALA A 277 -11.30 24.09 -29.95
CA ALA A 277 -11.31 24.85 -28.69
C ALA A 277 -9.89 25.05 -28.12
N LEU A 278 -9.01 24.07 -28.26
CA LEU A 278 -7.60 24.19 -27.88
C LEU A 278 -6.88 25.24 -28.73
N TYR A 279 -7.08 25.23 -30.05
CA TYR A 279 -6.53 26.22 -30.98
C TYR A 279 -6.95 27.65 -30.60
N GLU A 280 -8.23 27.88 -30.30
CA GLU A 280 -8.70 29.20 -29.84
C GLU A 280 -8.06 29.65 -28.53
N HIS A 281 -7.87 28.75 -27.56
CA HIS A 281 -7.20 29.08 -26.30
C HIS A 281 -5.72 29.42 -26.52
N ILE A 282 -5.04 28.69 -27.41
CA ILE A 282 -3.64 28.94 -27.77
C ILE A 282 -3.52 30.30 -28.47
N GLY A 283 -4.38 30.60 -29.45
CA GLY A 283 -4.40 31.91 -30.13
C GLY A 283 -4.56 33.08 -29.15
N LYS A 284 -5.53 32.98 -28.24
CA LYS A 284 -5.71 33.97 -27.16
C LYS A 284 -4.48 34.14 -26.27
N LEU A 285 -3.73 33.06 -26.00
CA LEU A 285 -2.56 33.08 -25.13
C LEU A 285 -1.32 33.66 -25.84
N LEU A 286 -1.18 33.38 -27.14
CA LEU A 286 -0.09 33.88 -27.99
C LEU A 286 -0.34 35.29 -28.55
N GLY A 287 -1.58 35.79 -28.44
CA GLY A 287 -1.98 37.10 -28.96
C GLY A 287 -2.29 37.11 -30.46
N GLU A 288 -2.68 35.95 -31.01
CA GLU A 288 -3.07 35.73 -32.40
C GLU A 288 -4.60 35.62 -32.56
#